data_AF-A0A955GMK7-F1
#
_entry.id   AF-A0A955GMK7-F1
#
_cell.length_a   1.000
_cell.length_b   1.000
_cell.length_c   1.000
_cell.angle_alpha   90.00
_cell.angle_beta   90.00
_cell.angle_gamma   90.00
#
_symmetry.space_group_name_H-M   'P 1'
#
loop_
_entity.id
_entity.type
_entity.pdbx_description
1 polymer ?
#
loop_
_entity_poly.entity_id
_entity_poly.type
_entity_poly.pdbx_seq_one_letter_code
_entity_poly.pdbx_strand_id
1 'polypeptide(L)'
;MKNKFKRLLTDAAGIGLIIVAPFLGWLPGPGGIPLFIAGLALLAINNEWAEKLLNTVKDKGNDLAKIIFPPQKIYRNAHDLLAITLMSLAIVLIVLRPSRLLVLISISLIIISVTEFLYNRNRASFLKHKILKLLKNIVAFFKNIF
;
A
#
# COMPACT_ATOMS: atom_id res chain seq x y z
N MET A 1 12.76 -33.66 -5.90
CA MET A 1 11.50 -33.41 -5.16
C MET A 1 11.41 -32.03 -4.50
N LYS A 2 12.48 -31.49 -3.88
CA LYS A 2 12.49 -30.17 -3.22
C LYS A 2 11.93 -29.01 -4.07
N ASN A 3 12.18 -28.99 -5.38
CA ASN A 3 11.73 -27.90 -6.25
C ASN A 3 10.22 -27.93 -6.55
N LYS A 4 9.62 -29.13 -6.67
CA LYS A 4 8.16 -29.27 -6.87
C LYS A 4 7.39 -28.87 -5.61
N PHE A 5 7.90 -29.26 -4.44
CA PHE A 5 7.30 -28.90 -3.15
C PHE A 5 7.38 -27.39 -2.87
N LYS A 6 8.53 -26.76 -3.17
CA LYS A 6 8.67 -25.30 -3.09
C LYS A 6 7.67 -24.60 -3.99
N ARG A 7 7.56 -25.02 -5.27
CA ARG A 7 6.57 -24.47 -6.21
C ARG A 7 5.14 -24.60 -5.69
N LEU A 8 4.76 -25.77 -5.18
CA LEU A 8 3.43 -26.00 -4.60
C LEU A 8 3.15 -25.07 -3.41
N LEU A 9 4.13 -24.89 -2.52
CA LEU A 9 4.01 -23.96 -1.38
C LEU A 9 3.84 -22.52 -1.82
N THR A 10 4.64 -22.06 -2.80
CA THR A 10 4.57 -20.70 -3.33
C THR A 10 3.22 -20.44 -3.99
N ASP A 11 2.71 -21.40 -4.77
CA ASP A 11 1.43 -21.29 -5.46
C ASP A 11 0.26 -21.34 -4.46
N ALA A 12 0.32 -22.23 -3.45
CA ALA A 12 -0.67 -22.30 -2.37
C ALA A 12 -0.71 -21.02 -1.54
N ALA A 13 0.45 -20.44 -1.22
CA ALA A 13 0.53 -19.16 -0.52
C ALA A 13 -0.04 -18.01 -1.37
N GLY A 14 0.23 -18.00 -2.68
CA GLY A 14 -0.28 -16.97 -3.59
C GLY A 14 -1.81 -17.04 -3.72
N ILE A 15 -2.37 -18.24 -3.85
CA ILE A 15 -3.82 -18.46 -3.85
C ILE A 15 -4.43 -18.07 -2.51
N GLY A 16 -3.80 -18.47 -1.40
CA GLY A 16 -4.23 -18.10 -0.06
C GLY A 16 -4.34 -16.59 0.13
N LEU A 17 -3.32 -15.83 -0.32
CA LEU A 17 -3.34 -14.36 -0.28
C LEU A 17 -4.48 -13.76 -1.12
N ILE A 18 -4.74 -14.31 -2.31
CA ILE A 18 -5.83 -13.87 -3.17
C ILE A 18 -7.19 -14.13 -2.52
N ILE A 19 -7.39 -15.29 -1.89
CA ILE A 19 -8.65 -15.63 -1.22
C ILE A 19 -8.86 -14.77 0.01
N VAL A 20 -7.81 -14.46 0.77
CA VAL A 20 -7.89 -13.63 1.98
C VAL A 20 -8.12 -12.15 1.64
N ALA A 21 -7.69 -11.69 0.46
CA ALA A 21 -7.84 -10.29 0.02
C ALA A 21 -9.26 -9.70 0.15
N PRO A 22 -10.35 -10.35 -0.32
CA PRO A 22 -11.72 -9.84 -0.13
C PRO A 22 -12.13 -9.78 1.35
N PHE A 23 -11.67 -10.71 2.20
CA PHE A 23 -11.99 -10.71 3.63
C PHE A 23 -11.25 -9.62 4.41
N LEU A 24 -10.07 -9.23 3.94
CA LEU A 24 -9.30 -8.10 4.47
C LEU A 24 -9.63 -6.77 3.77
N GLY A 25 -10.72 -6.71 3.01
CA GLY A 25 -11.21 -5.47 2.39
C GLY A 25 -11.57 -4.36 3.38
N TRP A 26 -11.77 -4.69 4.66
CA TRP A 26 -12.01 -3.73 5.75
C TRP A 26 -10.72 -3.08 6.29
N LEU A 27 -9.53 -3.66 6.09
CA LEU A 27 -8.29 -3.15 6.70
C LEU A 27 -8.14 -1.65 6.35
N PRO A 28 -8.05 -0.74 7.33
CA PRO A 28 -8.17 0.71 7.10
C PRO A 28 -7.10 1.16 6.09
N GLY A 29 -7.56 1.55 4.90
CA GLY A 29 -6.78 1.79 3.70
C GLY A 29 -7.24 0.92 2.52
N PRO A 30 -6.67 1.05 1.32
CA PRO A 30 -6.97 0.15 0.20
C PRO A 30 -6.34 -1.23 0.45
N GLY A 31 -6.59 -1.92 1.56
CA GLY A 31 -5.78 -3.06 2.04
C GLY A 31 -5.93 -4.37 1.26
N GLY A 32 -7.12 -4.64 0.72
CA GLY A 32 -7.37 -5.87 -0.05
C GLY A 32 -6.62 -5.90 -1.40
N ILE A 33 -6.45 -4.75 -2.05
CA ILE A 33 -5.84 -4.66 -3.38
C ILE A 33 -4.32 -4.96 -3.35
N PRO A 34 -3.49 -4.38 -2.46
CA PRO A 34 -2.10 -4.76 -2.26
C PRO A 34 -1.94 -6.22 -1.90
N LEU A 35 -2.83 -6.79 -1.08
CA LEU A 35 -2.76 -8.20 -0.72
C LEU A 35 -3.06 -9.11 -1.92
N PHE A 36 -4.07 -8.76 -2.72
CA PHE A 36 -4.38 -9.42 -3.97
C PHE A 36 -3.22 -9.33 -4.97
N ILE A 37 -2.62 -8.15 -5.13
CA ILE A 37 -1.44 -7.91 -5.98
C ILE A 37 -0.23 -8.72 -5.47
N ALA A 38 -0.03 -8.81 -4.15
CA ALA A 38 1.03 -9.60 -3.54
C ALA A 38 0.83 -11.11 -3.81
N GLY A 39 -0.41 -11.60 -3.69
CA GLY A 39 -0.75 -12.98 -4.05
C GLY A 39 -0.49 -13.29 -5.52
N LEU A 40 -0.92 -12.41 -6.43
CA LEU A 40 -0.63 -12.51 -7.86
C LEU A 40 0.87 -12.45 -8.15
N ALA A 41 1.62 -11.57 -7.48
CA ALA A 41 3.07 -11.47 -7.63
C ALA A 41 3.78 -12.76 -7.18
N LEU A 42 3.28 -13.42 -6.14
CA LEU A 42 3.82 -14.70 -5.67
C LEU A 42 3.53 -15.83 -6.65
N LEU A 43 2.31 -15.89 -7.19
CA LEU A 43 1.90 -16.85 -8.23
C LEU A 43 2.66 -16.65 -9.55
N ALA A 44 2.97 -15.39 -9.90
CA ALA A 44 3.70 -15.02 -11.11
C ALA A 44 5.12 -15.60 -11.15
N ILE A 45 5.71 -15.96 -10.01
CA ILE A 45 7.06 -16.57 -9.94
C ILE A 45 7.11 -17.87 -10.76
N ASN A 46 6.03 -18.64 -10.77
CA ASN A 46 6.00 -19.96 -11.42
C ASN A 46 4.97 -20.06 -12.56
N ASN A 47 4.15 -19.04 -12.79
CA ASN A 47 3.00 -19.09 -13.67
C ASN A 47 2.85 -17.83 -14.53
N GLU A 48 3.07 -17.98 -15.84
CA GLU A 48 2.97 -16.86 -16.81
C GLU A 48 1.57 -16.23 -16.87
N TRP A 49 0.51 -17.00 -16.64
CA TRP A 49 -0.85 -16.47 -16.63
C TRP A 49 -1.05 -15.47 -15.48
N ALA A 50 -0.43 -15.71 -14.32
CA ALA A 50 -0.52 -14.85 -13.15
C ALA A 50 0.26 -13.55 -13.37
N GLU A 51 1.38 -13.62 -14.10
CA GLU A 51 2.11 -12.44 -14.54
C GLU A 51 1.28 -11.56 -15.50
N LYS A 52 0.64 -12.17 -16.51
CA LYS A 52 -0.26 -11.45 -17.43
C LYS A 52 -1.42 -10.78 -16.68
N LEU A 53 -2.01 -11.49 -15.71
CA LEU A 53 -3.08 -10.94 -14.89
C LEU A 53 -2.58 -9.80 -13.99
N LEU A 54 -1.43 -9.95 -13.34
CA LEU A 54 -0.79 -8.91 -12.52
C LEU A 54 -0.55 -7.63 -13.32
N ASN A 55 -0.06 -7.74 -14.55
CA ASN A 55 0.17 -6.59 -15.42
C ASN A 55 -1.15 -5.92 -15.81
N THR A 56 -2.16 -6.70 -16.18
CA THR A 56 -3.51 -6.17 -16.47
C THR A 56 -4.11 -5.41 -15.28
N VAL A 57 -3.93 -5.91 -14.06
CA VAL A 57 -4.41 -5.27 -12.83
C VAL A 57 -3.65 -3.98 -12.54
N LYS A 58 -2.33 -3.94 -12.76
CA LYS A 58 -1.53 -2.71 -12.62
C LYS A 58 -1.96 -1.64 -13.62
N ASP A 59 -2.20 -2.02 -14.86
CA ASP A 59 -2.59 -1.08 -15.92
C ASP A 59 -3.98 -0.49 -15.65
N LYS A 60 -4.97 -1.35 -15.36
CA LYS A 60 -6.31 -0.90 -14.94
C LYS A 60 -6.28 -0.08 -13.66
N GLY A 61 -5.40 -0.43 -12.72
CA GLY A 61 -5.19 0.31 -11.47
C GLY A 61 -4.67 1.73 -11.71
N ASN A 62 -3.77 1.93 -12.67
CA ASN A 62 -3.30 3.26 -13.06
C ASN A 62 -4.41 4.11 -13.67
N ASP A 63 -5.32 3.51 -14.43
CA ASP A 63 -6.45 4.25 -15.01
C ASP A 63 -7.50 4.62 -13.96
N LEU A 64 -7.79 3.73 -13.01
CA LEU A 64 -8.62 4.06 -11.85
C LEU A 64 -7.98 5.16 -10.98
N ALA A 65 -6.67 5.12 -10.79
CA ALA A 65 -5.95 6.15 -10.05
C ALA A 65 -6.08 7.53 -10.70
N LYS A 66 -6.09 7.64 -12.03
CA LYS A 66 -6.30 8.92 -12.73
C LYS A 66 -7.71 9.48 -12.55
N ILE A 67 -8.71 8.60 -12.40
CA ILE A 67 -10.11 8.99 -12.15
C ILE A 67 -10.26 9.49 -10.70
N ILE A 68 -9.70 8.77 -9.73
CA ILE A 68 -9.79 9.13 -8.30
C ILE A 68 -8.92 10.35 -7.97
N PHE A 69 -7.75 10.47 -8.61
CA PHE A 69 -6.78 11.54 -8.37
C PHE A 69 -6.50 12.32 -9.66
N PRO A 70 -7.45 13.17 -10.11
CA PRO A 70 -7.27 13.96 -11.32
C PRO A 70 -6.07 14.92 -11.18
N PRO A 71 -5.29 15.15 -12.25
CA PRO A 71 -4.01 15.88 -12.16
C PRO A 71 -4.13 17.38 -11.88
N GLN A 72 -5.36 17.93 -11.84
CA GLN A 72 -5.58 19.38 -11.74
C GLN A 72 -5.16 19.93 -10.37
N LYS A 73 -4.66 21.17 -10.37
CA LYS A 73 -4.08 21.84 -9.20
C LYS A 73 -5.08 22.05 -8.05
N ILE A 74 -6.37 22.24 -8.37
CA ILE A 74 -7.43 22.50 -7.38
C ILE A 74 -7.72 21.24 -6.56
N TYR A 75 -7.97 20.11 -7.22
CA TYR A 75 -8.19 18.83 -6.55
C TYR A 75 -7.01 18.45 -5.66
N ARG A 76 -5.79 18.65 -6.15
CA ARG A 76 -4.56 18.44 -5.36
C ARG A 76 -4.54 19.22 -4.04
N ASN A 77 -4.93 20.49 -4.06
CA ASN A 77 -4.99 21.29 -2.84
C ASN A 77 -6.15 20.86 -1.92
N ALA A 78 -7.27 20.43 -2.50
CA ALA A 78 -8.41 19.89 -1.75
C ALA A 78 -8.03 18.61 -0.99
N HIS A 79 -7.30 17.68 -1.62
CA HIS A 79 -6.79 16.48 -0.96
C HIS A 79 -5.78 16.80 0.17
N ASP A 80 -4.88 17.77 -0.04
CA ASP A 80 -3.96 18.22 1.02
C ASP A 80 -4.74 18.82 2.22
N LEU A 81 -5.77 19.63 1.96
CA LEU A 81 -6.63 20.21 3.01
C LEU A 81 -7.44 19.13 3.74
N LEU A 82 -7.99 18.16 3.00
CA LEU A 82 -8.73 17.02 3.55
C LEU A 82 -7.83 16.19 4.46
N ALA A 83 -6.61 15.88 4.04
CA ALA A 83 -5.66 15.13 4.86
C ALA A 83 -5.34 15.84 6.18
N ILE A 84 -5.08 17.16 6.15
CA ILE A 84 -4.83 17.96 7.36
C ILE A 84 -6.05 17.98 8.28
N THR A 85 -7.25 18.09 7.71
CA THR A 85 -8.50 18.10 8.46
C THR A 85 -8.73 16.77 9.16
N LEU A 86 -8.55 15.65 8.45
CA LEU A 86 -8.64 14.30 9.03
C LEU A 86 -7.61 14.05 10.13
N MET A 87 -6.36 14.52 9.93
CA MET A 87 -5.31 14.39 10.93
C MET A 87 -5.64 15.17 12.20
N SER A 88 -6.07 16.42 12.04
CA SER A 88 -6.47 17.28 13.16
C SER A 88 -7.66 16.67 13.91
N LEU A 89 -8.66 16.15 13.19
CA LEU A 89 -9.81 15.47 13.79
C LEU A 89 -9.39 14.23 14.58
N ALA A 90 -8.48 13.41 14.05
CA ALA A 90 -7.99 12.23 14.76
C ALA A 90 -7.27 12.60 16.06
N ILE A 91 -6.47 13.66 16.07
CA ILE A 91 -5.81 14.15 17.28
C ILE A 91 -6.85 14.64 18.30
N VAL A 92 -7.84 15.41 17.87
CA VAL A 92 -8.93 15.89 18.74
C VAL A 92 -9.71 14.73 19.35
N LEU A 93 -10.02 13.68 18.58
CA LEU A 93 -10.71 12.48 19.07
C LEU A 93 -9.91 11.73 20.13
N ILE A 94 -8.59 11.67 19.99
CA ILE A 94 -7.69 11.07 20.99
C ILE A 94 -7.70 11.88 22.30
N VAL A 95 -7.71 13.21 22.20
CA VAL A 95 -7.63 14.12 23.37
C VAL A 95 -8.95 14.19 24.15
N LEU A 96 -10.10 14.23 23.48
CA LEU A 96 -11.39 14.54 24.12
C LEU A 96 -11.96 13.39 24.97
N ARG A 97 -11.82 12.13 24.55
CA ARG A 97 -12.30 10.98 25.34
C ARG A 97 -11.69 9.65 24.86
N PRO A 98 -10.66 9.11 25.54
CA PRO A 98 -10.02 7.87 25.11
C PRO A 98 -10.90 6.65 25.45
N SER A 99 -11.96 6.42 24.68
CA SER A 99 -12.62 5.12 24.63
C SER A 99 -11.87 4.20 23.67
N ARG A 100 -11.85 2.88 23.92
CA ARG A 100 -11.16 1.92 23.04
C ARG A 100 -11.61 2.02 21.58
N LEU A 101 -12.89 2.31 21.35
CA LEU A 101 -13.45 2.51 20.01
C LEU A 101 -12.95 3.80 19.36
N LEU A 102 -12.89 4.91 20.10
CA LEU A 102 -12.38 6.18 19.57
C LEU A 102 -10.91 6.12 19.21
N VAL A 103 -10.11 5.37 19.98
CA VAL A 103 -8.70 5.12 19.64
C VAL A 103 -8.58 4.36 18.33
N LEU A 104 -9.36 3.30 18.12
CA LEU A 104 -9.36 2.54 16.86
C LEU A 104 -9.79 3.38 15.66
N ILE A 105 -10.82 4.21 15.83
CA ILE A 105 -11.28 5.15 14.80
C ILE A 105 -10.18 6.18 14.50
N SER A 106 -9.52 6.71 15.52
CA SER A 106 -8.46 7.71 15.36
C SER A 106 -7.24 7.13 14.64
N ILE A 107 -6.83 5.90 14.97
CA ILE A 107 -5.77 5.18 14.25
C ILE A 107 -6.15 5.02 12.77
N SER A 108 -7.39 4.61 12.49
CA SER A 108 -7.88 4.47 11.12
C SER A 108 -7.85 5.80 10.36
N LEU A 109 -8.28 6.89 10.99
CA LEU A 109 -8.25 8.25 10.42
C LEU A 109 -6.83 8.73 10.14
N ILE A 110 -5.87 8.45 11.04
CA ILE A 110 -4.45 8.77 10.83
C ILE A 110 -3.92 8.02 9.61
N ILE A 111 -4.20 6.71 9.51
CA ILE A 111 -3.75 5.89 8.36
C ILE A 111 -4.34 6.45 7.06
N ILE A 112 -5.63 6.77 7.03
CA ILE A 112 -6.30 7.35 5.85
C ILE A 112 -5.68 8.70 5.49
N SER A 113 -5.51 9.60 6.47
CA SER A 113 -4.91 10.92 6.26
C SER A 113 -3.49 10.84 5.68
N VAL A 114 -2.65 9.99 6.26
CA VAL A 114 -1.27 9.78 5.77
C VAL A 114 -1.29 9.19 4.36
N THR A 115 -2.17 8.22 4.11
CA THR A 115 -2.28 7.58 2.78
C THR A 115 -2.69 8.60 1.73
N GLU A 116 -3.71 9.41 1.99
CA GLU A 116 -4.13 10.51 1.13
C GLU A 116 -2.98 11.49 0.87
N PHE A 117 -2.29 11.93 1.92
CA PHE A 117 -1.19 12.88 1.79
C PHE A 117 0.00 12.35 0.96
N LEU A 118 0.30 11.06 1.09
CA LEU A 118 1.40 10.39 0.37
C LEU A 118 1.04 10.09 -1.08
N TYR A 119 -0.21 9.72 -1.34
CA TYR A 119 -0.70 9.42 -2.68
C TYR A 119 -0.89 10.70 -3.49
N ASN A 120 -1.41 11.76 -2.84
CA ASN A 120 -1.50 13.08 -3.42
C ASN A 120 -0.11 13.58 -3.84
N ARG A 121 0.02 13.94 -5.13
CA ARG A 121 1.27 14.38 -5.80
C ARG A 121 2.33 13.31 -6.07
N ASN A 122 2.00 12.00 -6.04
CA ASN A 122 3.02 10.95 -6.21
C ASN A 122 4.19 11.10 -5.21
N ARG A 123 3.97 11.71 -4.03
CA ARG A 123 5.03 11.88 -3.01
C ARG A 123 5.59 10.53 -2.58
N ALA A 124 4.77 9.48 -2.63
CA ALA A 124 5.18 8.10 -2.43
C ALA A 124 6.35 7.67 -3.34
N SER A 125 6.37 8.05 -4.62
CA SER A 125 7.46 7.67 -5.54
C SER A 125 8.76 8.41 -5.23
N PHE A 126 8.66 9.69 -4.83
CA PHE A 126 9.78 10.48 -4.36
C PHE A 126 10.38 9.93 -3.05
N LEU A 127 9.52 9.60 -2.08
CA LEU A 127 9.92 8.95 -0.82
C LEU A 127 10.58 7.60 -1.07
N LYS A 128 9.98 6.76 -1.92
CA LYS A 128 10.56 5.47 -2.33
C LYS A 128 11.97 5.64 -2.89
N HIS A 129 12.17 6.62 -3.78
CA HIS A 129 13.49 6.89 -4.35
C HIS A 129 14.51 7.31 -3.28
N LYS A 130 14.11 8.20 -2.35
CA LYS A 130 14.97 8.68 -1.27
C LYS A 130 15.33 7.56 -0.28
N ILE A 131 14.38 6.72 0.11
CA ILE A 131 14.57 5.57 0.99
C ILE A 131 15.50 4.54 0.34
N LEU A 132 15.27 4.18 -0.92
CA LEU A 132 16.12 3.23 -1.65
C LEU A 132 17.56 3.74 -1.77
N LYS A 133 17.75 5.05 -1.99
CA LYS A 133 19.08 5.67 -2.02
C LYS A 133 19.76 5.59 -0.65
N LEU A 134 19.02 5.84 0.43
CA LEU A 134 19.51 5.72 1.80
C LEU A 134 19.94 4.29 2.13
N LEU A 135 19.11 3.30 1.80
CA LEU A 135 19.42 1.88 1.97
C LEU A 135 20.67 1.48 1.18
N LYS A 136 20.80 1.92 -0.08
CA LYS A 136 22.01 1.66 -0.88
C LYS A 136 23.26 2.27 -0.26
N ASN A 137 23.17 3.50 0.26
CA ASN A 137 24.28 4.16 0.93
C ASN A 137 24.68 3.43 2.22
N ILE A 138 23.70 2.97 3.01
CA ILE A 138 23.95 2.18 4.23
C ILE A 138 24.63 0.86 3.88
N VAL A 139 24.13 0.12 2.87
CA VAL A 139 24.74 -1.13 2.42
C VAL A 139 26.16 -0.92 1.91
N ALA A 140 26.41 0.15 1.14
CA ALA A 140 27.74 0.50 0.67
C ALA A 140 28.70 0.87 1.82
N PHE A 141 28.20 1.57 2.84
CA PHE A 141 28.95 1.90 4.06
C PHE A 141 29.38 0.64 4.80
N PHE A 142 28.47 -0.31 5.03
CA PHE A 142 28.81 -1.59 5.68
C PHE A 142 29.80 -2.43 4.87
N LYS A 143 29.70 -2.40 3.53
CA LYS A 143 30.63 -3.13 2.63
C LYS A 143 32.04 -2.54 2.56
N ASN A 144 32.22 -1.28 2.98
CA ASN A 144 33.55 -0.65 3.07
C ASN A 144 34.20 -0.84 4.46
N ILE A 145 33.44 -1.31 5.45
CA ILE A 145 33.89 -1.52 6.83
C ILE A 145 34.31 -2.98 7.11
N PHE A 146 33.69 -3.94 6.42
CA PHE A 146 33.97 -5.38 6.52
C PHE A 146 34.51 -5.92 5.19
#